data_AF-X1R5I0-F1
#
_entry.id   AF-X1R5I0-F1
#
_cell.length_a   1.000
_cell.length_b   1.000
_cell.length_c   1.000
_cell.angle_alpha   90.00
_cell.angle_beta   90.00
_cell.angle_gamma   90.00
#
_symmetry.space_group_name_H-M   'P 1'
#
loop_
_entity.id
_entity.type
_entity.pdbx_description
1 polymer ?
#
loop_
_entity_poly.entity_id
_entity_poly.type
_entity_poly.pdbx_seq_one_letter_code
_entity_poly.pdbx_strand_id
1 'polypeptide(L)'
;MRTPDSMNYFVSRSFLNLKSQGLFSFIVSNNLLFQNEYLKTRELIFKNKKVVSAFNLGDEVFENAVVPSCILVVQNSSETEYT
;
A
#
# COMPACT_ATOMS: atom_id res chain seq x y z
N MET A 1 22.43 -5.98 -2.90
CA MET A 1 21.43 -4.89 -2.83
C MET A 1 20.24 -5.33 -3.67
N ARG A 2 19.09 -5.66 -3.06
CA ARG A 2 17.88 -6.04 -3.82
C ARG A 2 17.22 -4.76 -4.33
N THR A 3 16.81 -4.74 -5.59
CA THR A 3 16.09 -3.60 -6.19
C THR A 3 14.83 -3.31 -5.36
N PRO A 4 14.60 -2.05 -4.95
CA PRO A 4 13.38 -1.68 -4.26
C PRO A 4 12.15 -2.03 -5.10
N ASP A 5 11.14 -2.63 -4.49
CA ASP A 5 9.88 -2.94 -5.18
C ASP A 5 9.19 -1.65 -5.63
N SER A 6 8.81 -1.58 -6.91
CA SER A 6 8.07 -0.45 -7.48
C SER A 6 6.79 -0.11 -6.70
N MET A 7 6.14 -1.10 -6.09
CA MET A 7 4.98 -0.90 -5.22
C MET A 7 5.27 0.10 -4.09
N ASN A 8 6.43 -0.03 -3.44
CA ASN A 8 6.82 0.83 -2.32
C ASN A 8 6.98 2.29 -2.80
N TYR A 9 7.50 2.48 -4.01
CA TYR A 9 7.60 3.80 -4.62
C TYR A 9 6.22 4.42 -4.85
N PHE A 10 5.28 3.68 -5.46
CA PHE A 10 3.93 4.20 -5.73
C PHE A 10 3.15 4.49 -4.45
N VAL A 11 3.25 3.64 -3.43
CA VAL A 11 2.65 3.88 -2.11
C VAL A 11 3.20 5.15 -1.49
N SER A 12 4.54 5.31 -1.46
CA SER A 12 5.18 6.51 -0.91
C SER A 12 4.78 7.78 -1.68
N ARG A 13 4.84 7.75 -3.02
CA ARG A 13 4.44 8.89 -3.86
C ARG A 13 2.98 9.26 -3.69
N SER A 14 2.10 8.29 -3.46
CA SER A 14 0.68 8.56 -3.22
C SER A 14 0.46 9.36 -1.96
N PHE A 15 1.18 9.05 -0.87
CA PHE A 15 1.09 9.85 0.36
C PHE A 15 1.62 11.27 0.20
N LEU A 16 2.62 11.50 -0.65
CA LEU A 16 3.12 12.84 -0.92
C LEU A 16 2.15 13.68 -1.78
N ASN A 17 1.37 13.03 -2.64
CA ASN A 17 0.47 13.71 -3.58
C ASN A 17 -0.98 13.82 -3.06
N LEU A 18 -1.39 12.97 -2.11
CA LEU A 18 -2.75 12.95 -1.59
C LEU A 18 -3.03 14.19 -0.73
N LYS A 19 -4.13 14.88 -1.03
CA LYS A 19 -4.67 15.91 -0.14
C LYS A 19 -5.14 15.32 1.20
N SER A 20 -5.34 16.19 2.18
CA SER A 20 -6.02 15.87 3.44
C SER A 20 -7.31 15.08 3.18
N GLN A 21 -7.51 13.99 3.93
CA GLN A 21 -8.65 13.07 3.84
C GLN A 21 -8.82 12.35 2.49
N GLY A 22 -7.90 12.56 1.53
CA GLY A 22 -7.90 11.88 0.24
C GLY A 22 -7.70 10.38 0.38
N LEU A 23 -8.09 9.64 -0.65
CA LEU A 23 -7.98 8.18 -0.71
C LEU A 23 -7.10 7.78 -1.89
N PHE A 24 -6.32 6.71 -1.70
CA PHE A 24 -5.82 5.93 -2.83
C PHE A 24 -6.25 4.47 -2.67
N SER A 25 -6.34 3.78 -3.80
CA SER A 25 -6.58 2.35 -3.87
C SER A 25 -5.62 1.73 -4.88
N PHE A 26 -4.97 0.63 -4.50
CA PHE A 26 -4.09 -0.12 -5.39
C PHE A 26 -4.42 -1.61 -5.38
N ILE A 27 -4.24 -2.24 -6.55
CA ILE A 27 -4.11 -3.69 -6.65
C ILE A 27 -2.63 -4.00 -6.67
N VAL A 28 -2.17 -4.78 -5.71
CA VAL A 28 -0.75 -5.09 -5.47
C VAL A 28 -0.61 -6.56 -5.08
N SER A 29 0.61 -7.10 -5.07
CA SER A 29 0.81 -8.45 -4.52
C SER A 29 0.39 -8.49 -3.04
N ASN A 30 -0.31 -9.57 -2.65
CA ASN A 30 -0.71 -9.77 -1.26
C ASN A 30 0.48 -10.00 -0.31
N ASN A 31 1.69 -10.18 -0.85
CA ASN A 31 2.93 -10.15 -0.09
C ASN A 31 3.07 -8.88 0.76
N LEU A 32 2.48 -7.76 0.32
CA LEU A 32 2.40 -6.52 1.11
C LEU A 32 1.78 -6.75 2.49
N LEU A 33 0.86 -7.71 2.63
CA LEU A 33 0.14 -7.96 3.89
C LEU A 33 0.98 -8.77 4.89
N PHE A 34 1.83 -9.70 4.42
CA PHE A 34 2.42 -10.72 5.29
C PHE A 34 3.95 -10.81 5.21
N GLN A 35 4.57 -10.48 4.09
CA GLN A 35 6.01 -10.68 3.90
C GLN A 35 6.83 -9.62 4.63
N ASN A 36 7.95 -10.04 5.21
CA ASN A 36 8.78 -9.18 6.07
C ASN A 36 9.45 -8.03 5.28
N GLU A 37 9.71 -8.24 3.99
CA GLU A 37 10.32 -7.22 3.11
C GLU A 37 9.48 -5.95 2.99
N TYR A 38 8.16 -6.04 3.21
CA TYR A 38 7.24 -4.90 3.15
C TYR A 38 6.91 -4.32 4.53
N LEU A 39 7.62 -4.70 5.59
CA LEU A 39 7.39 -4.21 6.94
C LEU A 39 7.46 -2.67 7.01
N LYS A 40 8.49 -2.06 6.41
CA LYS A 40 8.63 -0.59 6.36
C LYS A 40 7.49 0.10 5.59
N THR A 41 6.98 -0.54 4.55
CA THR A 41 5.84 -0.02 3.77
C THR A 41 4.56 -0.08 4.60
N ARG A 42 4.34 -1.18 5.33
CA ARG A 42 3.23 -1.30 6.28
C ARG A 42 3.35 -0.27 7.41
N GLU A 43 4.55 -0.08 7.97
CA GLU A 43 4.80 0.96 8.98
C GLU A 43 4.47 2.35 8.42
N LEU A 44 4.87 2.68 7.19
CA LEU A 44 4.53 3.95 6.55
C LEU A 44 3.01 4.14 6.44
N ILE A 45 2.30 3.09 6.05
CA ILE A 45 0.84 3.08 5.93
C ILE A 45 0.19 3.26 7.31
N PHE A 46 0.57 2.48 8.32
CA PHE A 46 -0.07 2.52 9.65
C PHE A 46 0.32 3.74 10.48
N LYS A 47 1.56 4.22 10.37
CA LYS A 47 2.07 5.34 11.19
C LYS A 47 1.38 6.66 10.85
N ASN A 48 1.02 6.85 9.58
CA ASN A 48 0.60 8.17 9.10
C ASN A 48 -0.89 8.24 8.72
N LYS A 49 -1.61 7.09 8.68
CA LYS A 49 -2.81 6.98 7.85
C LYS A 49 -3.83 5.96 8.38
N LYS A 50 -5.07 6.10 7.91
CA LYS A 50 -6.16 5.17 8.18
C LYS A 50 -6.26 4.14 7.05
N VAL A 51 -5.99 2.88 7.36
CA VAL A 51 -6.33 1.77 6.45
C VAL A 51 -7.86 1.64 6.45
N VAL A 52 -8.48 1.90 5.31
CA VAL A 52 -9.94 1.82 5.16
C VAL A 52 -10.35 0.38 4.94
N SER A 53 -9.62 -0.34 4.08
CA SER A 53 -9.85 -1.75 3.80
C SER A 53 -8.64 -2.41 3.18
N ALA A 54 -8.48 -3.70 3.43
CA ALA A 54 -7.55 -4.57 2.72
C ALA A 54 -8.27 -5.87 2.34
N PHE A 55 -8.37 -6.14 1.05
CA PHE A 55 -9.04 -7.33 0.51
C PHE A 55 -8.00 -8.25 -0.13
N ASN A 56 -7.76 -9.42 0.45
CA ASN A 56 -6.92 -10.43 -0.18
C ASN A 56 -7.75 -11.14 -1.26
N LEU A 57 -7.32 -11.06 -2.52
CA LEU A 57 -8.02 -11.65 -3.65
C LEU A 57 -7.56 -13.09 -3.92
N GLY A 58 -6.39 -13.49 -3.39
CA GLY A 58 -5.80 -14.80 -3.68
C GLY A 58 -5.16 -14.87 -5.07
N ASP A 59 -5.07 -16.08 -5.61
CA ASP A 59 -4.43 -16.40 -6.90
C ASP A 59 -5.42 -16.36 -8.08
N GLU A 60 -4.88 -16.42 -9.31
CA GLU A 60 -5.65 -16.55 -10.57
C GLU A 60 -6.70 -15.45 -10.84
N VAL A 61 -6.54 -14.28 -10.22
CA VAL A 61 -7.40 -13.11 -10.43
C VAL A 61 -7.18 -12.47 -11.80
N PHE A 62 -5.98 -12.61 -12.36
CA PHE A 62 -5.59 -12.02 -13.63
C PHE A 62 -5.25 -13.10 -14.65
N GLU A 63 -5.82 -13.01 -15.86
CA GLU A 63 -5.71 -14.02 -16.92
C GLU A 63 -4.25 -14.37 -17.29
N ASN A 64 -3.34 -13.39 -17.26
CA ASN A 64 -1.95 -13.55 -17.68
C ASN A 64 -0.94 -13.36 -16.53
N ALA A 65 -1.38 -13.38 -15.27
CA ALA A 65 -0.48 -13.21 -14.12
C ALA A 65 -0.86 -14.12 -12.95
N VAL A 66 0.04 -15.06 -12.64
CA VAL A 66 -0.10 -16.01 -11.51
C VAL A 66 0.50 -15.41 -10.24
N VAL A 67 0.09 -14.18 -9.90
CA VAL A 67 0.59 -13.47 -8.71
C VAL A 67 -0.57 -13.26 -7.74
N PRO A 68 -0.49 -13.81 -6.51
CA PRO A 68 -1.51 -13.58 -5.52
C PRO A 68 -1.60 -12.09 -5.19
N SER A 69 -2.81 -11.55 -5.25
CA SER A 69 -3.06 -10.11 -5.26
C SER A 69 -3.99 -9.67 -4.13
N CYS A 70 -3.89 -8.41 -3.73
CA CYS A 70 -4.80 -7.78 -2.80
C CYS A 70 -5.18 -6.38 -3.26
N ILE A 71 -6.34 -5.90 -2.81
CA ILE A 71 -6.75 -4.50 -2.94
C ILE A 71 -6.49 -3.81 -1.61
N LEU A 72 -5.71 -2.75 -1.62
CA LEU A 72 -5.46 -1.90 -0.47
C LEU A 72 -6.09 -0.54 -0.68
N VAL A 73 -6.92 -0.10 0.28
CA VAL A 73 -7.50 1.25 0.30
C VAL A 73 -7.01 1.98 1.55
N VAL A 74 -6.36 3.13 1.35
CA VAL A 74 -5.81 3.94 2.44
C VAL A 74 -6.30 5.37 2.33
N GLN A 75 -6.71 5.93 3.46
CA GLN A 75 -7.09 7.33 3.60
C GLN A 75 -5.96 8.13 4.24
N ASN A 76 -5.67 9.28 3.65
CA ASN A 76 -4.80 10.27 4.26
C ASN A 76 -5.48 10.94 5.46
N SER A 77 -5.28 10.39 6.67
CA SER A 77 -5.61 11.10 7.90
C SER A 77 -4.53 12.16 8.12
N SER A 78 -4.76 13.36 7.60
CA SER A 78 -3.88 14.49 7.88
C SER A 78 -4.06 14.93 9.34
N GLU A 79 -3.17 14.50 10.20
CA GLU A 79 -2.56 15.37 11.21
C GLU A 79 -1.07 15.36 10.91
N THR A 80 -0.66 16.21 9.96
CA THR A 80 0.76 16.48 9.76
C THR A 80 1.10 17.63 10.71
N GLU A 81 1.48 17.30 11.94
CA GLU A 81 2.22 18.25 12.78
C GLU A 81 3.58 18.46 12.12
N TYR A 82 3.80 19.67 11.63
CA TYR A 82 5.13 20.17 11.33
C TYR A 82 5.73 20.66 12.65
N THR A 83 6.50 19.81 13.32
CA THR A 83 7.30 20.18 14.50
C THR A 83 8.77 20.23 14.14
#